data_AF-A0A5C2SF30-F1
#
_entry.id   AF-A0A5C2SF30-F1
#
_cell.length_a   1.000
_cell.length_b   1.000
_cell.length_c   1.000
_cell.angle_alpha   90.00
_cell.angle_beta   90.00
_cell.angle_gamma   90.00
#
_symmetry.space_group_name_H-M   'P 1'
#
loop_
_entity.id
_entity.type
_entity.pdbx_description
1 polymer ?
#
loop_
_entity_poly.entity_id
_entity_poly.type
_entity_poly.pdbx_seq_one_letter_code
_entity_poly.pdbx_strand_id
1 'polypeptide(L)'
;MKRHSLVSPAERTPTSSAARPIRQTNQPQGSQTRSDKPAPLCLLDQHLMGLVPGWKPADETRINRLLAYFGADTPEKRETYLKGFNAASAEVIQRGFHVVGAKPKQDDQNVYNLRIPNSDLAIRMWEGGMGPYGQFCVDFYDVKRKVSVNLPPGHSLHPATVSAPASFAHYGFASPVRHTTMYPPPGFPMAMNAPGFQMAGQLRSWERNMGMREIPDGEEKWMIPQGAYITLKRDGHPDVVFQIPTLQPAFVALQPQLGPL
;
A
#
# COMPACT_ATOMS: atom_id res chain seq x y z
N MET A 1 -6.30 58.32 40.52
CA MET A 1 -7.06 59.59 40.50
C MET A 1 -6.09 60.75 40.73
N LYS A 2 -6.28 61.88 40.01
CA LYS A 2 -5.41 63.08 39.81
C LYS A 2 -4.39 62.93 38.65
N ARG A 3 -4.78 63.28 37.41
CA ARG A 3 -4.73 64.61 36.71
C ARG A 3 -3.28 65.07 36.46
N HIS A 4 -2.77 64.87 35.23
CA HIS A 4 -2.76 65.79 34.07
C HIS A 4 -1.91 67.05 34.26
N SER A 5 -0.87 67.20 33.43
CA SER A 5 -0.55 68.44 32.72
C SER A 5 0.29 68.15 31.46
N LEU A 6 -0.28 68.57 30.32
CA LEU A 6 0.33 68.72 29.00
C LEU A 6 1.02 70.08 28.89
N VAL A 7 2.16 70.20 28.19
CA VAL A 7 2.47 71.32 27.26
C VAL A 7 3.48 70.82 26.21
N SER A 8 3.15 71.07 24.93
CA SER A 8 3.93 70.78 23.69
C SER A 8 4.89 71.95 23.33
N PRO A 9 5.22 72.21 22.05
CA PRO A 9 6.39 71.72 21.29
C PRO A 9 7.35 72.84 20.85
N ALA A 10 8.48 72.50 20.24
CA ALA A 10 9.21 73.43 19.35
C ALA A 10 9.97 72.68 18.24
N GLU A 11 9.61 73.02 17.00
CA GLU A 11 10.23 72.63 15.74
C GLU A 11 11.70 73.06 15.63
N ARG A 12 12.54 72.25 14.97
CA ARG A 12 13.54 72.67 13.95
C ARG A 12 13.85 71.52 12.99
N THR A 13 13.48 71.66 11.72
CA THR A 13 14.22 71.12 10.55
C THR A 13 15.20 72.22 10.10
N PRO A 14 16.35 71.96 9.40
CA PRO A 14 16.53 71.11 8.21
C PRO A 14 17.80 70.23 8.30
N THR A 15 18.21 69.34 7.39
CA THR A 15 18.76 69.63 6.05
C THR A 15 19.14 68.30 5.37
N SER A 16 18.90 68.27 4.07
CA SER A 16 19.27 67.24 3.09
C SER A 16 20.77 66.93 3.04
N SER A 17 21.15 65.65 2.94
CA SER A 17 22.42 65.24 2.33
C SER A 17 22.29 63.86 1.67
N ALA A 18 22.53 63.85 0.35
CA ALA A 18 22.45 62.70 -0.52
C ALA A 18 23.65 61.76 -0.32
N ALA A 19 23.38 60.49 0.00
CA ALA A 19 24.40 59.44 0.07
C ALA A 19 24.38 58.58 -1.22
N ARG A 20 25.56 58.50 -1.85
CA ARG A 20 25.93 57.69 -3.01
C ARG A 20 25.62 56.19 -2.84
N PRO A 21 25.29 55.46 -3.93
CA PRO A 21 25.12 54.02 -3.88
C PRO A 21 26.48 53.30 -3.77
N ILE A 22 26.59 52.45 -2.74
CA ILE A 22 27.71 51.52 -2.54
C ILE A 22 27.53 50.33 -3.50
N ARG A 23 28.53 50.16 -4.36
CA ARG A 23 28.72 49.03 -5.27
C ARG A 23 28.94 47.76 -4.43
N GLN A 24 27.93 46.91 -4.29
CA GLN A 24 28.10 45.58 -3.71
C GLN A 24 28.71 44.64 -4.74
N THR A 25 29.95 44.28 -4.45
CA THR A 25 30.77 43.25 -5.10
C THR A 25 30.22 41.85 -4.85
N ASN A 26 30.01 41.13 -5.95
CA ASN A 26 30.11 39.68 -6.16
C ASN A 26 30.05 38.77 -4.92
N GLN A 27 28.91 38.09 -4.76
CA GLN A 27 28.85 36.82 -4.00
C GLN A 27 29.55 35.71 -4.78
N PRO A 28 30.33 34.84 -4.12
CA PRO A 28 30.86 33.64 -4.74
C PRO A 28 29.73 32.61 -4.92
N GLN A 29 29.61 32.09 -6.15
CA GLN A 29 28.83 30.91 -6.49
C GLN A 29 29.31 29.75 -5.62
N GLY A 30 28.55 29.44 -4.58
CA GLY A 30 28.65 28.16 -3.89
C GLY A 30 28.33 27.07 -4.89
N SER A 31 29.35 26.28 -5.25
CA SER A 31 29.24 25.03 -5.97
C SER A 31 28.34 24.08 -5.17
N GLN A 32 27.04 24.11 -5.46
CA GLN A 32 26.10 23.07 -5.06
C GLN A 32 26.55 21.80 -5.77
N THR A 33 27.21 20.92 -5.02
CA THR A 33 27.33 19.51 -5.38
C THR A 33 25.91 18.98 -5.56
N ARG A 34 25.45 18.94 -6.81
CA ARG A 34 24.20 18.27 -7.21
C ARG A 34 24.32 16.83 -6.73
N SER A 35 23.57 16.50 -5.69
CA SER A 35 23.40 15.12 -5.27
C SER A 35 22.80 14.37 -6.46
N ASP A 36 23.50 13.36 -7.00
CA ASP A 36 23.05 12.48 -8.09
C ASP A 36 21.81 11.63 -7.74
N LYS A 37 21.17 11.88 -6.58
CA LYS A 37 19.92 11.22 -6.22
C LYS A 37 18.80 11.72 -7.13
N PRO A 38 18.04 10.81 -7.78
CA PRO A 38 16.92 11.19 -8.62
C PRO A 38 15.91 12.01 -7.81
N ALA A 39 15.51 13.17 -8.33
CA ALA A 39 14.46 13.97 -7.72
C ALA A 39 13.10 13.31 -7.98
N PRO A 40 12.23 13.16 -6.96
CA PRO A 40 10.88 12.64 -7.16
C PRO A 40 10.06 13.61 -8.03
N LEU A 41 9.35 13.07 -9.01
CA LEU A 41 8.52 13.84 -9.93
C LEU A 41 7.07 13.99 -9.43
N CYS A 42 6.68 13.25 -8.40
CA CYS A 42 5.38 13.38 -7.75
C CYS A 42 5.51 13.33 -6.22
N LEU A 43 4.50 13.87 -5.53
CA LEU A 43 4.46 13.96 -4.07
C LEU A 43 4.46 12.57 -3.41
N LEU A 44 3.80 11.60 -4.04
CA LEU A 44 3.77 10.23 -3.55
C LEU A 44 5.17 9.61 -3.51
N ASP A 45 5.95 9.74 -4.58
CA ASP A 45 7.31 9.23 -4.63
C ASP A 45 8.19 9.92 -3.57
N GLN A 46 8.07 11.24 -3.43
CA GLN A 46 8.78 11.98 -2.39
C GLN A 46 8.48 11.42 -0.99
N HIS A 47 7.22 11.13 -0.71
CA HIS A 47 6.80 10.56 0.56
C HIS A 47 7.33 9.12 0.75
N LEU A 48 7.19 8.27 -0.27
CA LEU A 48 7.65 6.88 -0.24
C LEU A 48 9.17 6.75 -0.08
N MET A 49 9.94 7.67 -0.67
CA MET A 49 11.39 7.75 -0.45
C MET A 49 11.76 7.94 1.04
N GLY A 50 10.89 8.56 1.83
CA GLY A 50 11.08 8.71 3.29
C GLY A 50 10.63 7.50 4.10
N LEU A 51 9.71 6.68 3.56
CA LEU A 51 9.10 5.55 4.28
C LEU A 51 9.73 4.19 3.94
N VAL A 52 10.12 3.99 2.68
CA VAL A 52 10.55 2.70 2.13
C VAL A 52 12.01 2.79 1.72
N PRO A 53 12.95 2.22 2.50
CA PRO A 53 14.36 2.18 2.14
C PRO A 53 14.58 1.56 0.77
N GLY A 54 15.35 2.23 -0.09
CA GLY A 54 15.63 1.77 -1.45
C GLY A 54 14.54 2.05 -2.47
N TRP A 55 13.44 2.74 -2.10
CA TRP A 55 12.44 3.21 -3.07
C TRP A 55 13.08 4.08 -4.14
N LYS A 56 12.86 3.71 -5.40
CA LYS A 56 13.29 4.48 -6.56
C LYS A 56 12.09 5.25 -7.09
N PRO A 57 12.11 6.59 -7.10
CA PRO A 57 11.03 7.36 -7.68
C PRO A 57 10.87 7.02 -9.16
N ALA A 58 9.64 7.14 -9.67
CA ALA A 58 9.39 6.94 -11.08
C ALA A 58 10.11 8.01 -11.91
N ASP A 59 10.76 7.58 -12.99
CA ASP A 59 11.29 8.51 -13.98
C ASP A 59 10.17 9.14 -14.82
N GLU A 60 10.55 10.15 -15.60
CA GLU A 60 9.61 10.91 -16.43
C GLU A 60 8.90 10.01 -17.45
N THR A 61 9.60 9.01 -17.99
CA THR A 61 9.03 8.07 -18.96
C THR A 61 7.92 7.23 -18.32
N ARG A 62 8.17 6.71 -17.11
CA ARG A 62 7.21 5.89 -16.37
C ARG A 62 5.99 6.71 -15.95
N ILE A 63 6.19 7.93 -15.45
CA ILE A 63 5.08 8.82 -15.09
C ILE A 63 4.27 9.19 -16.34
N ASN A 64 4.92 9.59 -17.43
CA ASN A 64 4.20 9.95 -18.66
C ASN A 64 3.38 8.77 -19.22
N ARG A 65 3.90 7.53 -19.17
CA ARG A 65 3.14 6.33 -19.55
C ARG A 65 1.92 6.10 -18.65
N LEU A 66 2.09 6.26 -17.33
CA LEU A 66 1.00 6.10 -16.37
C LEU A 66 -0.09 7.16 -16.59
N LEU A 67 0.29 8.43 -16.78
CA LEU A 67 -0.64 9.52 -17.03
C LEU A 67 -1.36 9.33 -18.38
N ALA A 68 -0.65 8.91 -19.42
CA ALA A 68 -1.25 8.60 -20.72
C ALA A 68 -2.26 7.45 -20.63
N TYR A 69 -1.99 6.43 -19.81
CA TYR A 69 -2.94 5.34 -19.54
C TYR A 69 -4.24 5.86 -18.91
N PHE A 70 -4.18 6.92 -18.11
CA PHE A 70 -5.37 7.60 -17.56
C PHE A 70 -5.99 8.65 -18.49
N GLY A 71 -5.56 8.71 -19.76
CA GLY A 71 -6.10 9.62 -20.78
C GLY A 71 -5.38 10.97 -20.90
N ALA A 72 -4.26 11.17 -20.20
CA ALA A 72 -3.42 12.37 -20.34
C ALA A 72 -2.39 12.20 -21.47
N ASP A 73 -2.87 12.15 -22.70
CA ASP A 73 -2.08 11.95 -23.91
C ASP A 73 -1.27 13.19 -24.34
N THR A 74 -1.74 14.40 -24.03
CA THR A 74 -1.04 15.66 -24.31
C THR A 74 -0.26 16.21 -23.10
N PRO A 75 0.79 17.03 -23.30
CA PRO A 75 1.54 17.66 -22.21
C PRO A 75 0.67 18.44 -21.22
N GLU A 76 -0.31 19.20 -21.70
CA GLU A 76 -1.20 20.04 -20.87
C GLU A 76 -2.11 19.18 -19.99
N LYS A 77 -2.61 18.06 -20.55
CA LYS A 77 -3.37 17.09 -19.76
C LYS A 77 -2.48 16.41 -18.74
N ARG A 78 -1.22 16.09 -19.07
CA ARG A 78 -0.29 15.44 -18.12
C ARG A 78 0.00 16.34 -16.93
N GLU A 79 0.26 17.62 -17.17
CA GLU A 79 0.46 18.58 -16.07
C GLU A 79 -0.78 18.66 -15.18
N THR A 80 -1.98 18.78 -15.78
CA THR A 80 -3.26 18.81 -15.06
C THR A 80 -3.45 17.55 -14.21
N TYR A 81 -3.22 16.37 -14.79
CA TYR A 81 -3.35 15.10 -14.09
C TYR A 81 -2.30 14.93 -13.00
N LEU A 82 -1.05 15.33 -13.23
CA LEU A 82 0.01 15.26 -12.23
C LEU A 82 -0.32 16.15 -11.03
N LYS A 83 -0.85 17.35 -11.27
CA LYS A 83 -1.35 18.23 -10.21
C LYS A 83 -2.48 17.58 -9.42
N GLY A 84 -3.46 16.98 -10.10
CA GLY A 84 -4.55 16.24 -9.45
C GLY A 84 -4.05 15.02 -8.65
N PHE A 85 -3.12 14.26 -9.22
CA PHE A 85 -2.47 13.13 -8.57
C PHE A 85 -1.72 13.55 -7.30
N ASN A 86 -0.99 14.67 -7.34
CA ASN A 86 -0.30 15.22 -6.17
C ASN A 86 -1.29 15.71 -5.10
N ALA A 87 -2.39 16.35 -5.49
CA ALA A 87 -3.43 16.77 -4.55
C ALA A 87 -4.09 15.57 -3.86
N ALA A 88 -4.46 14.53 -4.62
CA ALA A 88 -4.98 13.28 -4.06
C ALA A 88 -3.95 12.58 -3.17
N SER A 89 -2.68 12.57 -3.57
CA SER A 89 -1.59 12.02 -2.76
C SER A 89 -1.44 12.77 -1.44
N ALA A 90 -1.55 14.10 -1.43
CA ALA A 90 -1.48 14.90 -0.22
C ALA A 90 -2.61 14.54 0.76
N GLU A 91 -3.84 14.35 0.26
CA GLU A 91 -4.98 13.93 1.07
C GLU A 91 -4.76 12.54 1.70
N VAL A 92 -4.28 11.57 0.90
CA VAL A 92 -3.97 10.22 1.40
C VAL A 92 -2.85 10.26 2.44
N ILE A 93 -1.78 11.02 2.18
CA ILE A 93 -0.67 11.20 3.14
C ILE A 93 -1.18 11.80 4.45
N GLN A 94 -2.03 12.83 4.37
CA GLN A 94 -2.60 13.49 5.55
C GLN A 94 -3.46 12.53 6.40
N ARG A 95 -4.20 11.62 5.76
CA ARG A 95 -5.03 10.62 6.44
C ARG A 95 -4.24 9.47 7.06
N GLY A 96 -2.94 9.39 6.79
CA GLY A 96 -2.11 8.26 7.13
C GLY A 96 -1.95 7.34 5.92
N PHE A 97 -0.78 7.37 5.31
CA PHE A 97 -0.41 6.47 4.24
C PHE A 97 0.01 5.11 4.85
N HIS A 98 -0.76 4.06 4.59
CA HIS A 98 -0.39 2.70 4.96
C HIS A 98 0.12 1.95 3.73
N VAL A 99 1.40 1.54 3.78
CA VAL A 99 1.96 0.67 2.74
C VAL A 99 1.29 -0.70 2.85
N VAL A 100 0.42 -1.01 1.91
CA VAL A 100 -0.24 -2.31 1.84
C VAL A 100 0.80 -3.43 1.67
N GLY A 101 0.64 -4.50 2.44
CA GLY A 101 1.52 -5.65 2.41
C GLY A 101 2.88 -5.45 3.09
N ALA A 102 3.08 -4.33 3.80
CA ALA A 102 4.28 -4.15 4.63
C ALA A 102 4.39 -5.30 5.62
N LYS A 103 5.57 -5.93 5.68
CA LYS A 103 5.81 -7.06 6.58
C LYS A 103 5.81 -6.59 8.03
N PRO A 104 5.24 -7.38 8.95
CA PRO A 104 5.18 -7.00 10.35
C PRO A 104 6.59 -6.97 10.95
N LYS A 105 6.78 -6.06 11.90
CA LYS A 105 7.97 -5.98 12.74
C LYS A 105 7.93 -7.07 13.82
N GLN A 106 9.09 -7.31 14.44
CA GLN A 106 9.13 -8.13 15.63
C GLN A 106 8.23 -7.47 16.70
N ASP A 107 7.41 -8.29 17.37
CA ASP A 107 6.48 -7.92 18.45
C ASP A 107 5.17 -7.21 18.04
N ASP A 108 4.88 -7.11 16.74
CA ASP A 108 3.56 -6.66 16.25
C ASP A 108 2.44 -7.61 16.74
N GLN A 109 1.41 -7.05 17.38
CA GLN A 109 0.36 -7.80 18.07
C GLN A 109 -0.65 -8.49 17.13
N ASN A 110 -0.70 -8.11 15.85
CA ASN A 110 -1.70 -8.55 14.88
C ASN A 110 -1.13 -9.52 13.83
N VAL A 111 -0.23 -10.41 14.28
CA VAL A 111 0.42 -11.41 13.43
C VAL A 111 0.10 -12.81 13.93
N TYR A 112 -0.61 -13.57 13.10
CA TYR A 112 -0.87 -14.98 13.35
C TYR A 112 0.33 -15.78 12.87
N ASN A 113 0.80 -16.71 13.68
CA ASN A 113 1.97 -17.54 13.38
C ASN A 113 1.58 -19.02 13.45
N LEU A 114 1.80 -19.76 12.36
CA LEU A 114 1.57 -21.20 12.28
C LEU A 114 2.91 -21.92 12.12
N ARG A 115 3.31 -22.70 13.12
CA ARG A 115 4.53 -23.52 13.03
C ARG A 115 4.32 -24.66 12.03
N ILE A 116 5.25 -24.82 11.09
CA ILE A 116 5.21 -25.92 10.13
C ILE A 116 5.80 -27.17 10.81
N PRO A 117 5.08 -28.31 10.87
CA PRO A 117 5.59 -29.52 11.50
C PRO A 117 6.90 -30.02 10.88
N ASN A 118 7.84 -30.42 11.73
CA ASN A 118 9.16 -30.92 11.34
C ASN A 118 9.95 -29.90 10.48
N SER A 119 9.84 -28.61 10.80
CA SER A 119 10.54 -27.53 10.11
C SER A 119 10.87 -26.40 11.09
N ASP A 120 11.94 -25.67 10.79
CA ASP A 120 12.26 -24.41 11.50
C ASP A 120 11.39 -23.23 11.03
N LEU A 121 10.62 -23.44 9.95
CA LEU A 121 9.78 -22.42 9.35
C LEU A 121 8.42 -22.26 10.06
N ALA A 122 7.85 -21.08 9.91
CA ALA A 122 6.47 -20.77 10.22
C ALA A 122 5.81 -20.06 9.04
N ILE A 123 4.49 -20.15 8.96
CA ILE A 123 3.67 -19.28 8.11
C ILE A 123 3.22 -18.11 8.99
N ARG A 124 3.44 -16.88 8.53
CA ARG A 124 2.84 -15.71 9.17
C ARG A 124 1.68 -15.19 8.36
N MET A 125 0.66 -14.72 9.04
CA MET A 125 -0.52 -14.10 8.44
C MET A 125 -0.80 -12.79 9.17
N TRP A 126 -0.99 -11.69 8.42
CA TRP A 126 -1.28 -10.38 9.00
C TRP A 126 -2.18 -9.58 8.07
N GLU A 127 -2.91 -8.61 8.63
CA GLU A 127 -3.86 -7.81 7.85
C GLU A 127 -3.12 -6.92 6.83
N GLY A 128 -2.07 -6.21 7.23
CA GLY A 128 -1.17 -5.52 6.30
C GLY A 128 -1.85 -4.48 5.40
N GLY A 129 -2.92 -3.82 5.86
CA GLY A 129 -3.75 -2.92 5.08
C GLY A 129 -4.74 -3.60 4.13
N MET A 130 -4.90 -4.93 4.21
CA MET A 130 -5.79 -5.74 3.35
C MET A 130 -7.19 -5.99 3.94
N GLY A 131 -7.46 -5.51 5.15
CA GLY A 131 -8.70 -5.67 5.90
C GLY A 131 -9.93 -5.15 5.17
N PRO A 132 -9.90 -3.95 4.55
CA PRO A 132 -11.01 -3.46 3.71
C PRO A 132 -11.35 -4.38 2.52
N TYR A 133 -10.42 -5.23 2.10
CA TYR A 133 -10.60 -6.20 1.01
C TYR A 133 -10.93 -7.62 1.52
N GLY A 134 -11.03 -7.81 2.85
CA GLY A 134 -11.26 -9.12 3.45
C GLY A 134 -10.13 -10.11 3.17
N GLN A 135 -8.89 -9.65 3.07
CA GLN A 135 -7.73 -10.47 2.76
C GLN A 135 -6.65 -10.33 3.83
N PHE A 136 -5.78 -11.33 3.89
CA PHE A 136 -4.56 -11.34 4.71
C PHE A 136 -3.34 -11.48 3.81
N CYS A 137 -2.27 -10.80 4.21
CA CYS A 137 -0.93 -11.08 3.72
C CYS A 137 -0.42 -12.35 4.37
N VAL A 138 0.26 -13.20 3.60
CA VAL A 138 0.86 -14.46 4.06
C VAL A 138 2.30 -14.52 3.60
N ASP A 139 3.22 -14.97 4.46
CA ASP A 139 4.60 -15.29 4.09
C ASP A 139 5.19 -16.48 4.85
N PHE A 140 6.39 -16.91 4.43
CA PHE A 140 7.21 -17.87 5.16
C PHE A 140 8.22 -17.11 6.03
N TYR A 141 8.46 -17.64 7.22
CA TYR A 141 9.33 -17.02 8.20
C TYR A 141 10.23 -18.07 8.85
N ASP A 142 11.53 -17.84 8.84
CA ASP A 142 12.50 -18.64 9.56
C ASP A 142 12.53 -18.18 11.03
N VAL A 143 12.02 -19.04 11.92
CA VAL A 143 11.87 -18.70 13.33
C VAL A 143 13.21 -18.62 14.06
N LYS A 144 14.22 -19.38 13.63
CA LYS A 144 15.56 -19.34 14.25
C LYS A 144 16.30 -18.08 13.84
N ARG A 145 16.30 -17.78 12.54
CA ARG A 145 16.98 -16.60 11.98
C ARG A 145 16.22 -15.30 12.19
N LYS A 146 14.93 -15.40 12.54
CA LYS A 146 14.00 -14.27 12.69
C LYS A 146 13.92 -13.41 11.42
N VAL A 147 13.83 -14.06 10.27
CA VAL A 147 13.74 -13.39 8.97
C VAL A 147 12.64 -14.00 8.12
N SER A 148 12.01 -13.15 7.31
CA SER A 148 11.12 -13.61 6.26
C SER A 148 11.94 -14.33 5.20
N VAL A 149 11.38 -15.38 4.60
CA VAL A 149 12.00 -16.12 3.49
C VAL A 149 11.01 -16.26 2.35
N ASN A 150 11.52 -16.37 1.12
CA ASN A 150 10.68 -16.68 -0.04
C ASN A 150 10.17 -18.12 0.04
N LEU A 151 9.27 -18.51 -0.87
CA LEU A 151 8.78 -19.89 -0.95
C LEU A 151 9.97 -20.86 -1.02
N PRO A 152 10.18 -21.74 -0.03
CA PRO A 152 11.33 -22.63 -0.05
C PRO A 152 11.20 -23.64 -1.21
N PRO A 153 12.31 -24.13 -1.78
CA PRO A 153 12.27 -25.20 -2.79
C PRO A 153 11.46 -26.42 -2.31
N GLY A 154 10.72 -27.04 -3.22
CA GLY A 154 9.84 -28.18 -2.91
C GLY A 154 8.59 -27.83 -2.11
N HIS A 155 8.29 -26.54 -1.90
CA HIS A 155 7.08 -26.08 -1.23
C HIS A 155 6.09 -25.48 -2.24
N SER A 156 4.80 -25.64 -1.99
CA SER A 156 3.76 -24.93 -2.73
C SER A 156 2.50 -24.72 -1.89
N LEU A 157 1.81 -23.61 -2.13
CA LEU A 157 0.52 -23.30 -1.50
C LEU A 157 -0.60 -23.55 -2.51
N HIS A 158 -1.68 -24.18 -2.08
CA HIS A 158 -2.85 -24.48 -2.90
C HIS A 158 -4.12 -24.12 -2.13
N PRO A 159 -5.22 -23.75 -2.81
CA PRO A 159 -6.54 -23.80 -2.22
C PRO A 159 -6.78 -25.22 -1.70
N ALA A 160 -7.20 -25.35 -0.45
CA ALA A 160 -7.49 -26.66 0.08
C ALA A 160 -8.77 -27.19 -0.58
N THR A 161 -8.73 -28.44 -1.07
CA THR A 161 -9.89 -29.13 -1.64
C THR A 161 -10.79 -29.72 -0.55
N VAL A 162 -10.83 -29.11 0.64
CA VAL A 162 -11.81 -29.52 1.64
C VAL A 162 -13.17 -29.26 1.05
N SER A 163 -13.94 -30.33 0.82
CA SER A 163 -15.37 -30.22 0.61
C SER A 163 -15.89 -29.35 1.75
N ALA A 164 -16.34 -28.14 1.43
CA ALA A 164 -16.91 -27.27 2.43
C ALA A 164 -17.97 -28.09 3.19
N PRO A 165 -17.99 -28.05 4.53
CA PRO A 165 -19.09 -28.69 5.26
C PRO A 165 -20.40 -28.16 4.67
N ALA A 166 -21.35 -29.07 4.44
CA ALA A 166 -22.58 -28.86 3.67
C ALA A 166 -23.46 -27.66 4.14
N SER A 167 -23.12 -27.04 5.27
CA SER A 167 -23.74 -25.83 5.80
C SER A 167 -23.53 -24.56 4.95
N PHE A 168 -22.59 -24.53 4.00
CA PHE A 168 -22.44 -23.38 3.08
C PHE A 168 -23.22 -23.52 1.76
N ALA A 169 -23.85 -24.66 1.49
CA ALA A 169 -24.63 -24.89 0.26
C ALA A 169 -25.97 -24.12 0.24
N HIS A 170 -26.34 -23.42 1.33
CA HIS A 170 -27.59 -22.65 1.39
C HIS A 170 -27.49 -21.23 0.82
N TYR A 171 -26.29 -20.75 0.48
CA TYR A 171 -26.09 -19.48 -0.23
C TYR A 171 -25.76 -19.70 -1.71
N GLY A 172 -26.64 -20.38 -2.43
CA GLY A 172 -26.93 -20.12 -3.85
C GLY A 172 -25.82 -20.17 -4.92
N PHE A 173 -24.57 -20.49 -4.63
CA PHE A 173 -23.51 -20.60 -5.65
C PHE A 173 -23.51 -21.97 -6.33
N ALA A 174 -24.62 -22.32 -6.97
CA ALA A 174 -24.61 -23.33 -8.01
C ALA A 174 -24.12 -22.67 -9.31
N SER A 175 -22.84 -22.86 -9.65
CA SER A 175 -22.34 -22.54 -10.98
C SER A 175 -22.87 -23.57 -11.99
N PRO A 176 -23.26 -23.10 -13.18
CA PRO A 176 -22.69 -23.67 -14.37
C PRO A 176 -22.00 -22.60 -15.22
N VAL A 177 -20.83 -22.99 -15.69
CA VAL A 177 -19.94 -22.29 -16.62
C VAL A 177 -20.70 -21.67 -17.79
N ARG A 178 -20.43 -20.39 -18.09
CA ARG A 178 -20.20 -19.89 -19.46
C ARG A 178 -19.47 -18.55 -19.44
N HIS A 179 -18.49 -18.44 -20.31
CA HIS A 179 -17.61 -17.30 -20.53
C HIS A 179 -18.39 -15.98 -20.75
N THR A 180 -18.17 -15.00 -19.88
CA THR A 180 -18.31 -13.57 -20.21
C THR A 180 -17.33 -12.75 -19.37
N THR A 181 -16.30 -12.21 -20.03
CA THR A 181 -15.55 -11.03 -19.57
C THR A 181 -16.52 -9.86 -19.47
N MET A 182 -17.02 -9.57 -18.27
CA MET A 182 -17.87 -8.40 -18.03
C MET A 182 -17.40 -7.72 -16.74
N TYR A 183 -16.94 -6.48 -16.88
CA TYR A 183 -16.62 -5.60 -15.76
C TYR A 183 -17.85 -5.45 -14.86
N PRO A 184 -17.71 -5.48 -13.51
CA PRO A 184 -18.83 -5.21 -12.62
C PRO A 184 -19.23 -3.72 -12.69
N PRO A 185 -20.51 -3.40 -12.38
CA PRO A 185 -21.03 -2.04 -12.48
C PRO A 185 -20.43 -1.08 -11.44
N PRO A 186 -20.48 0.24 -11.68
CA PRO A 186 -19.91 1.24 -10.78
C PRO A 186 -20.64 1.25 -9.43
N GLY A 187 -19.91 1.21 -8.31
CA GLY A 187 -20.46 1.37 -6.96
C GLY A 187 -20.25 0.19 -6.01
N PHE A 188 -19.75 -0.94 -6.49
CA PHE A 188 -19.18 -1.98 -5.61
C PHE A 188 -17.74 -1.63 -5.25
N PRO A 189 -17.28 -1.87 -4.00
CA PRO A 189 -15.87 -1.76 -3.67
C PRO A 189 -15.13 -2.77 -4.52
N MET A 190 -14.50 -2.28 -5.58
CA MET A 190 -13.61 -3.08 -6.41
C MET A 190 -12.54 -3.64 -5.48
N ALA A 191 -12.46 -4.97 -5.38
CA ALA A 191 -11.22 -5.61 -4.98
C ALA A 191 -10.18 -5.22 -6.04
N MET A 192 -9.55 -4.06 -5.86
CA MET A 192 -8.46 -3.60 -6.69
C MET A 192 -7.39 -4.70 -6.60
N ASN A 193 -7.25 -5.46 -7.68
CA ASN A 193 -6.27 -6.52 -7.86
C ASN A 193 -6.49 -7.83 -7.08
N ALA A 194 -7.68 -8.42 -7.13
CA ALA A 194 -7.75 -9.87 -7.09
C ALA A 194 -7.61 -10.40 -8.54
N PRO A 195 -6.39 -10.69 -9.06
CA PRO A 195 -6.28 -11.46 -10.30
C PRO A 195 -7.10 -12.73 -10.07
N GLY A 196 -8.09 -12.97 -10.94
CA GLY A 196 -9.19 -13.89 -10.69
C GLY A 196 -8.74 -15.11 -9.90
N PHE A 197 -9.25 -15.25 -8.67
CA PHE A 197 -9.08 -16.44 -7.85
C PHE A 197 -9.86 -17.59 -8.52
N GLN A 198 -9.41 -18.04 -9.68
CA GLN A 198 -9.61 -19.42 -10.07
C GLN A 198 -8.79 -20.22 -9.06
N MET A 199 -9.46 -20.68 -8.00
CA MET A 199 -8.88 -21.51 -6.95
C MET A 199 -8.60 -22.93 -7.47
N ALA A 200 -7.98 -23.04 -8.65
CA ALA A 200 -7.55 -24.27 -9.26
C ALA A 200 -6.03 -24.21 -9.44
N GLY A 201 -5.32 -25.08 -8.70
CA GLY A 201 -3.86 -25.18 -8.77
C GLY A 201 -3.12 -24.31 -7.75
N GLN A 202 -1.81 -24.16 -7.98
CA GLN A 202 -0.90 -23.49 -7.05
C GLN A 202 -1.19 -21.99 -6.97
N LEU A 203 -1.27 -21.47 -5.74
CA LEU A 203 -1.35 -20.04 -5.48
C LEU A 203 -0.06 -19.34 -5.90
N ARG A 204 -0.21 -18.30 -6.72
CA ARG A 204 0.90 -17.42 -7.10
C ARG A 204 1.05 -16.29 -6.10
N SER A 205 2.29 -15.95 -5.77
CA SER A 205 2.59 -14.79 -4.92
C SER A 205 2.25 -13.48 -5.62
N TRP A 206 2.08 -12.44 -4.81
CA TRP A 206 1.80 -11.07 -5.27
C TRP A 206 2.85 -10.59 -6.27
N GLU A 207 4.12 -10.80 -5.96
CA GLU A 207 5.25 -10.41 -6.80
C GLU A 207 5.20 -11.10 -8.17
N ARG A 208 4.89 -12.40 -8.20
CA ARG A 208 4.75 -13.16 -9.45
C ARG A 208 3.57 -12.69 -10.28
N ASN A 209 2.46 -12.35 -9.63
CA ASN A 209 1.28 -11.78 -10.31
C ASN A 209 1.57 -10.39 -10.88
N MET A 210 2.47 -9.63 -10.25
CA MET A 210 3.01 -8.37 -10.77
C MET A 210 4.10 -8.55 -11.84
N GLY A 211 4.36 -9.77 -12.28
CA GLY A 211 5.32 -10.07 -13.35
C GLY A 211 6.78 -10.13 -12.90
N MET A 212 7.08 -10.15 -11.60
CA MET A 212 8.44 -10.26 -11.11
C MET A 212 9.01 -11.66 -11.41
N ARG A 213 10.15 -11.69 -12.10
CA ARG A 213 10.89 -12.92 -12.44
C ARG A 213 11.90 -13.32 -11.37
N GLU A 214 12.42 -12.34 -10.66
CA GLU A 214 13.32 -12.52 -9.52
C GLU A 214 12.70 -11.76 -8.35
N ILE A 215 12.54 -12.45 -7.22
CA ILE A 215 11.97 -11.87 -6.01
C ILE A 215 13.11 -11.80 -5.00
N PRO A 216 13.42 -10.61 -4.45
CA PRO A 216 14.45 -10.49 -3.43
C PRO A 216 14.16 -11.41 -2.24
N ASP A 217 15.22 -11.88 -1.59
CA ASP A 217 15.10 -12.82 -0.47
C ASP A 217 14.22 -12.24 0.65
N GLY A 218 13.19 -13.01 1.01
CA GLY A 218 12.30 -12.64 2.09
C GLY A 218 11.24 -11.61 1.72
N GLU A 219 11.07 -11.25 0.45
CA GLU A 219 10.04 -10.30 0.00
C GLU A 219 8.75 -10.96 -0.50
N GLU A 220 8.81 -12.25 -0.86
CA GLU A 220 7.66 -12.97 -1.41
C GLU A 220 6.51 -13.07 -0.40
N LYS A 221 5.29 -12.83 -0.88
CA LYS A 221 4.05 -12.91 -0.09
C LYS A 221 2.83 -13.25 -0.95
N TRP A 222 1.79 -13.76 -0.30
CA TRP A 222 0.50 -14.05 -0.90
C TRP A 222 -0.58 -13.17 -0.27
N MET A 223 -1.57 -12.78 -1.06
CA MET A 223 -2.79 -12.15 -0.56
C MET A 223 -3.88 -13.20 -0.62
N ILE A 224 -4.44 -13.59 0.53
CA ILE A 224 -5.38 -14.70 0.61
C ILE A 224 -6.66 -14.23 1.33
N PRO A 225 -7.86 -14.54 0.81
CA PRO A 225 -9.11 -14.20 1.48
C PRO A 225 -9.20 -14.76 2.90
N GLN A 226 -9.76 -13.97 3.80
CA GLN A 226 -10.05 -14.42 5.15
C GLN A 226 -10.97 -15.64 5.15
N GLY A 227 -10.75 -16.56 6.10
CA GLY A 227 -11.50 -17.81 6.20
C GLY A 227 -11.19 -18.88 5.16
N ALA A 228 -10.37 -18.57 4.13
CA ALA A 228 -9.95 -19.55 3.14
C ALA A 228 -9.13 -20.68 3.77
N TYR A 229 -9.32 -21.90 3.30
CA TYR A 229 -8.46 -23.03 3.66
C TYR A 229 -7.36 -23.19 2.63
N ILE A 230 -6.11 -23.30 3.10
CA ILE A 230 -4.92 -23.43 2.29
C ILE A 230 -4.21 -24.73 2.63
N THR A 231 -3.74 -25.43 1.61
CA THR A 231 -2.86 -26.59 1.73
C THR A 231 -1.44 -26.18 1.40
N LEU A 232 -0.53 -26.34 2.36
CA LEU A 232 0.91 -26.34 2.13
C LEU A 232 1.35 -27.77 1.77
N LYS A 233 1.88 -27.92 0.56
CA LYS A 233 2.54 -29.15 0.10
C LYS A 233 4.04 -29.02 0.22
N ARG A 234 4.70 -30.10 0.64
CA ARG A 234 6.16 -30.18 0.82
C ARG A 234 6.66 -31.53 0.33
N ASP A 235 7.71 -31.54 -0.48
CA ASP A 235 8.30 -32.79 -0.97
C ASP A 235 8.68 -33.73 0.18
N GLY A 236 8.22 -34.99 0.11
CA GLY A 236 8.53 -36.01 1.11
C GLY A 236 7.83 -35.84 2.48
N HIS A 237 6.92 -34.88 2.63
CA HIS A 237 6.19 -34.65 3.89
C HIS A 237 4.67 -34.68 3.68
N PRO A 238 3.88 -34.97 4.74
CA PRO A 238 2.42 -34.84 4.68
C PRO A 238 1.98 -33.39 4.39
N ASP A 239 0.89 -33.28 3.64
CA ASP A 239 0.20 -32.02 3.40
C ASP A 239 -0.26 -31.38 4.71
N VAL A 240 -0.08 -30.06 4.83
CA VAL A 240 -0.54 -29.28 5.99
C VAL A 240 -1.67 -28.38 5.55
N VAL A 241 -2.86 -28.57 6.13
CA VAL A 241 -4.03 -27.72 5.87
C VAL A 241 -4.20 -26.74 7.02
N PHE A 242 -4.43 -25.47 6.69
CA PHE A 242 -4.70 -24.42 7.67
C PHE A 242 -5.74 -23.42 7.12
N GLN A 243 -6.35 -22.66 8.02
CA GLN A 243 -7.34 -21.66 7.67
C GLN A 243 -6.74 -20.26 7.86
N ILE A 244 -7.01 -19.36 6.90
CA ILE A 244 -6.74 -17.94 7.08
C ILE A 244 -7.68 -17.38 8.14
N PRO A 245 -7.20 -16.57 9.10
CA PRO A 245 -8.05 -15.97 10.13
C PRO A 245 -9.25 -15.27 9.52
N THR A 246 -10.40 -15.36 10.19
CA THR A 246 -11.57 -14.53 9.91
C THR A 246 -11.58 -13.38 10.90
N LEU A 247 -11.54 -12.14 10.40
CA LEU A 247 -11.88 -11.01 11.25
C LEU A 247 -13.39 -11.03 11.41
N GLN A 248 -13.89 -11.11 12.66
CA GLN A 248 -15.31 -10.87 12.86
C GLN A 248 -15.61 -9.45 12.38
N PRO A 249 -16.60 -9.25 11.50
CA PRO A 249 -17.02 -7.90 11.16
C PRO A 249 -17.45 -7.22 12.45
N ALA A 250 -16.83 -6.09 12.78
CA ALA A 250 -17.22 -5.25 13.92
C ALA A 250 -18.53 -4.48 13.68
N PHE A 251 -19.42 -5.03 12.85
CA PHE A 251 -20.72 -4.43 12.57
C PHE A 251 -21.83 -5.44 12.77
N VAL A 252 -22.87 -5.00 13.46
CA VAL A 252 -24.17 -5.67 13.49
C VAL A 252 -24.87 -5.27 12.19
N ALA A 253 -25.04 -6.21 11.27
CA ALA A 253 -25.91 -5.98 10.13
C ALA A 253 -27.36 -5.97 10.63
N LEU A 254 -28.01 -4.80 10.61
CA LEU A 254 -29.46 -4.74 10.77
C LEU A 254 -30.07 -5.26 9.48
N GLN A 255 -30.69 -6.44 9.55
CA GLN A 255 -31.45 -6.99 8.45
C GLN A 255 -32.80 -6.25 8.39
N PRO A 256 -33.13 -5.51 7.32
CA PRO A 256 -34.43 -4.88 7.20
C PRO A 256 -35.50 -5.98 7.17
N GLN A 257 -36.45 -5.91 8.10
CA GLN A 257 -37.61 -6.80 8.08
C GLN A 257 -38.65 -6.22 7.13
N LEU A 258 -39.19 -7.07 6.25
CA LEU A 258 -40.33 -6.72 5.42
C LEU A 258 -41.61 -6.98 6.25
N GLY A 259 -42.28 -5.93 6.68
CA GLY A 259 -43.52 -6.00 7.46
C GLY A 259 -44.20 -4.64 7.57
N PRO A 260 -45.50 -4.57 7.90
CA PRO A 260 -46.17 -3.30 8.08
C PRO A 260 -45.62 -2.56 9.31
N LEU A 261 -45.55 -1.22 9.17
CA LEU A 261 -45.13 -0.27 10.20
C LEU A 261 -46.08 -0.28 11.41
#